data_AF-A0A8T5U0X9-F1
#
_entry.id   AF-A0A8T5U0X9-F1
#
_cell.length_a   1.000
_cell.length_b   1.000
_cell.length_c   1.000
_cell.angle_alpha   90.00
_cell.angle_beta   90.00
_cell.angle_gamma   90.00
#
_symmetry.space_group_name_H-M   'P 1'
#
loop_
_entity.id
_entity.type
_entity.pdbx_description
1 polymer ?
#
loop_
_entity_poly.entity_id
_entity_poly.type
_entity_poly.pdbx_seq_one_letter_code
_entity_poly.pdbx_strand_id
1 'polypeptide(L)' 'MLCGIKKVPKSIAFVGGDFISLEFANVFNCLGSKVFNCLGSNG' A
#
# COMPACT_ATOMS: atom_id res chain seq x y z
N MET A 1 13.38 6.30 -6.80
CA MET A 1 13.07 4.88 -6.50
C MET A 1 13.04 4.74 -4.99
N LEU A 2 11.94 4.27 -4.38
CA LEU A 2 11.79 4.15 -2.92
C LEU A 2 13.02 3.44 -2.31
N CYS A 3 13.85 4.17 -1.58
CA CYS A 3 15.15 3.72 -1.08
C CYS A 3 14.93 2.61 -0.04
N GLY A 4 15.03 1.36 -0.48
CA GLY A 4 14.78 0.16 0.35
C GLY A 4 13.94 -0.90 -0.36
N ILE A 5 13.17 -0.53 -1.38
CA ILE A 5 12.34 -1.49 -2.12
C ILE A 5 13.10 -1.97 -3.36
N LYS A 6 13.75 -3.13 -3.24
CA LYS A 6 14.51 -3.77 -4.33
C LYS A 6 13.64 -4.19 -5.51
N LYS A 7 12.35 -4.45 -5.30
CA LYS A 7 11.42 -4.90 -6.34
C LYS A 7 9.98 -4.52 -5.98
N VAL A 8 9.20 -4.14 -6.98
CA VAL A 8 7.76 -3.91 -6.82
C VAL A 8 7.06 -5.24 -6.51
N PRO A 9 6.33 -5.36 -5.39
CA PRO A 9 5.62 -6.59 -5.05
C PRO A 9 4.45 -6.82 -6.01
N LYS A 10 4.09 -8.08 -6.28
CA LYS A 10 2.88 -8.39 -7.07
C LYS A 10 1.59 -8.02 -6.33
N SER A 11 1.62 -8.14 -5.00
CA SER A 11 0.52 -7.77 -4.12
C SER A 11 1.04 -7.22 -2.80
N ILE A 12 0.36 -6.22 -2.25
CA ILE A 12 0.70 -5.57 -0.97
C ILE A 12 -0.57 -5.27 -0.18
N ALA A 13 -0.51 -5.43 1.14
CA ALA A 13 -1.59 -5.09 2.04
C ALA A 13 -1.16 -3.96 2.98
N PHE A 14 -2.00 -2.94 3.12
CA PHE A 14 -1.85 -1.87 4.10
C PHE A 14 -2.82 -2.11 5.25
N VAL A 15 -2.30 -2.08 6.48
CA VAL A 15 -3.09 -2.16 7.71
C VAL A 15 -3.14 -0.76 8.30
N GLY A 16 -4.35 -0.21 8.44
CA GLY A 16 -4.57 1.20 8.80
C GLY A 16 -5.08 2.03 7.63
N GLY A 17 -5.96 3.00 7.92
CA GLY A 17 -6.69 3.80 6.93
C GLY A 17 -6.28 5.27 6.87
N ASP A 18 -5.14 5.63 7.46
CA ASP A 18 -4.69 7.01 7.54
C ASP A 18 -4.15 7.52 6.20
N PHE A 19 -3.99 8.83 6.10
CA PHE A 19 -3.51 9.50 4.89
C PHE A 19 -2.23 8.88 4.31
N ILE A 20 -1.28 8.48 5.17
CA ILE A 20 -0.02 7.86 4.74
C ILE A 20 -0.26 6.50 4.07
N SER A 21 -1.13 5.65 4.62
CA SER A 21 -1.36 4.32 4.03
C SER A 21 -2.05 4.44 2.68
N LEU A 22 -2.92 5.44 2.50
CA LEU A 22 -3.59 5.73 1.24
C LEU A 22 -2.62 6.23 0.16
N GLU A 23 -1.72 7.15 0.50
CA GLU A 23 -0.70 7.67 -0.42
C GLU A 23 0.21 6.54 -0.92
N PHE A 24 0.68 5.67 -0.01
CA PHE A 24 1.49 4.53 -0.40
C PHE A 24 0.68 3.51 -1.21
N ALA A 25 -0.56 3.20 -0.83
CA ALA A 25 -1.45 2.34 -1.60
C ALA A 25 -1.57 2.82 -3.06
N ASN A 26 -1.75 4.12 -3.27
CA ASN A 26 -1.82 4.70 -4.60
C ASN A 26 -0.51 4.52 -5.39
N VAL A 27 0.64 4.79 -4.77
CA VAL A 27 1.96 4.58 -5.39
C VAL A 27 2.14 3.14 -5.85
N PHE A 28 1.84 2.15 -5.02
CA PHE A 28 2.00 0.74 -5.39
C PHE A 28 0.98 0.29 -6.44
N ASN A 29 -0.24 0.83 -6.42
CA ASN A 29 -1.24 0.57 -7.44
C ASN A 29 -0.77 1.08 -8.82
N CYS A 30 -0.21 2.31 -8.88
CA CYS A 30 0.38 2.87 -10.11
C CYS A 30 1.58 2.06 -10.62
N LEU A 31 2.33 1.42 -9.71
CA LEU A 31 3.46 0.54 -10.06
C LEU A 31 3.01 -0.87 -10.49
N GLY A 32 1.70 -1.15 -10.51
CA GLY A 32 1.12 -2.42 -10.97
C GLY A 32 0.99 -3.48 -9.88
N SER A 33 1.18 -3.14 -8.61
CA SER A 33 0.87 -4.03 -7.50
C SER A 33 -0.64 -4.13 -7.30
N LYS A 34 -1.14 -5.31 -6.97
CA LYS A 34 -2.49 -5.49 -6.42
C LYS A 34 -2.51 -5.03 -4.96
N VAL A 35 -3.29 -4.01 -4.64
CA VAL A 35 -3.31 -3.39 -3.30
C VAL A 35 -4.54 -3.84 -2.51
N PHE A 36 -4.35 -4.17 -1.23
CA PHE A 36 -5.40 -4.48 -0.29
C PHE A 36 -5.35 -3.50 0.89
N ASN A 37 -6.46 -2.81 1.17
CA ASN A 37 -6.57 -2.00 2.39
C ASN A 37 -7.34 -2.79 3.45
N CYS A 38 -6.65 -3.17 4.51
CA CYS A 38 -7.27 -3.67 5.72
C CYS A 38 -7.58 -2.44 6.59
N LEU A 39 -8.73 -1.81 6.30
CA LEU A 39 -9.31 -0.84 7.22
C LEU A 39 -9.66 -1.62 8.49
N GLY A 40 -8.92 -1.38 9.57
CA GLY A 40 -9.39 -1.77 10.89
C GLY A 40 -10.61 -0.92 11.19
N SER A 41 -11.82 -1.42 10.91
CA SER A 41 -13.01 -0.92 11.58
C SER A 41 -12.87 -1.29 13.06
N ASN A 42 -12.24 -0.41 13.83
CA ASN A 42 -12.56 -0.32 15.25
C ASN A 42 -13.96 0.30 15.27
N GLY A 43 -14.95 -0.48 15.68
CA GLY A 43 -16.34 -0.03 15.84
C GLY A 43 -16.49 1.10 16.84
#